data_AF-A0AAN7TEA7-F1
#
_entry.id   AF-A0AAN7TEA7-F1
#
_cell.length_a   1.000
_cell.length_b   1.000
_cell.length_c   1.000
_cell.angle_alpha   90.00
_cell.angle_beta   90.00
_cell.angle_gamma   90.00
#
_symmetry.space_group_name_H-M   'P 1'
#
loop_
_entity.id
_entity.type
_entity.pdbx_description
1 polymer ?
#
loop_
_entity_poly.entity_id
_entity_poly.type
_entity_poly.pdbx_seq_one_letter_code
_entity_poly.pdbx_strand_id
1 'polypeptide(L)'
;MQRALFRPIPDLDQIALPAAREERLQAILKNVETHQQEVRASLLSNAQQELFTPGSTDATSPTSPVENESTSKHELFNQNVNALHGEGAPDPVLSHGTIVSTDSSVKQAVVPSAIQTALEAVQQVDAYDKHARRVRDFYSKALERERGAR
;
A
#
# COMPACT_ATOMS: atom_id res chain seq x y z
N MET A 1 8.75 -6.59 17.22
CA MET A 1 9.69 -5.55 17.71
C MET A 1 9.89 -4.54 16.58
N GLN A 2 9.46 -3.29 16.76
CA GLN A 2 9.66 -2.24 15.75
C GLN A 2 11.15 -1.86 15.73
N ARG A 3 11.88 -2.19 14.66
CA ARG A 3 13.26 -1.74 14.47
C ARG A 3 13.21 -0.27 14.04
N ALA A 4 13.33 0.62 15.02
CA ALA A 4 13.47 2.04 14.73
C ALA A 4 14.74 2.25 13.88
N LEU A 5 14.57 2.84 12.70
CA LEU A 5 15.62 3.26 11.77
C LEU A 5 16.39 4.46 12.35
N PHE A 6 17.07 4.26 13.50
CA PHE A 6 17.99 5.26 14.02
C PHE A 6 19.32 5.13 13.30
N ARG A 7 19.60 6.08 12.41
CA ARG A 7 20.94 6.26 11.87
C ARG A 7 21.81 7.01 12.88
N PRO A 8 23.11 6.68 12.97
CA PRO A 8 24.05 7.48 13.74
C PRO A 8 24.08 8.90 13.17
N ILE A 9 24.04 9.90 14.06
CA ILE A 9 24.14 11.31 13.67
C ILE A 9 25.57 11.53 13.18
N PRO A 10 25.78 11.97 11.93
CA PRO A 10 27.12 12.25 11.42
C PRO A 10 27.74 13.42 12.18
N ASP A 11 29.07 13.33 12.36
CA ASP A 11 29.86 14.34 13.05
C ASP A 11 29.93 15.62 12.19
N LEU A 12 29.35 16.72 12.70
CA LEU A 12 29.11 17.94 11.92
C LEU A 12 30.39 18.73 11.62
N ASP A 13 31.44 18.50 12.41
CA ASP A 13 32.71 19.23 12.34
C ASP A 13 33.55 18.84 11.10
N GLN A 14 33.24 17.71 10.46
CA GLN A 14 33.99 17.18 9.32
C GLN A 14 33.39 17.59 7.97
N ILE A 15 32.22 18.26 7.97
CA ILE A 15 31.50 18.60 6.75
C ILE A 15 31.98 19.98 6.27
N ALA A 16 32.69 20.02 5.15
CA ALA A 16 33.06 21.28 4.51
C ALA A 16 31.78 22.05 4.11
N LEU A 17 31.55 23.22 4.74
CA LEU A 17 30.41 24.07 4.39
C LEU A 17 30.66 24.77 3.05
N PRO A 18 29.72 24.73 2.10
CA PRO A 18 29.80 25.54 0.90
C PRO A 18 29.79 27.03 1.27
N ALA A 19 30.76 27.76 0.74
CA ALA A 19 30.93 29.19 1.01
C ALA A 19 29.81 30.01 0.34
N ALA A 20 29.40 29.63 -0.88
CA ALA A 20 28.34 30.31 -1.60
C ALA A 20 26.94 29.81 -1.19
N ARG A 21 25.98 30.74 -1.07
CA ARG A 21 24.58 30.43 -0.75
C ARG A 21 23.94 29.49 -1.77
N GLU A 22 24.21 29.71 -3.05
CA GLU A 22 23.71 28.85 -4.14
C GLU A 22 24.22 27.40 -4.01
N GLU A 23 25.53 27.22 -3.83
CA GLU A 23 26.15 25.90 -3.65
C GLU A 23 25.58 25.17 -2.43
N ARG A 24 25.30 25.92 -1.35
CA ARG A 24 24.66 25.37 -0.15
C ARG A 24 23.26 24.85 -0.44
N LEU A 25 22.45 25.59 -1.20
CA LEU A 25 21.10 25.16 -1.58
C LEU A 25 21.15 23.91 -2.49
N GLN A 26 22.10 23.85 -3.42
CA GLN A 26 22.31 22.68 -4.28
C GLN A 26 22.74 21.45 -3.47
N ALA A 27 23.67 21.62 -2.52
CA ALA A 27 24.11 20.55 -1.62
C ALA A 27 22.95 20.02 -0.76
N ILE A 28 22.12 20.91 -0.22
CA ILE A 28 20.93 20.51 0.56
C ILE A 28 19.96 19.70 -0.31
N LEU A 29 19.65 20.16 -1.52
CA LEU A 29 18.77 19.43 -2.44
C LEU A 29 19.31 18.03 -2.75
N LYS A 30 20.60 17.93 -3.07
CA LYS A 30 21.25 16.64 -3.32
C LYS A 30 21.17 15.72 -2.10
N ASN A 31 21.38 16.24 -0.90
CA ASN A 31 21.28 15.45 0.33
C ASN A 31 19.85 14.95 0.57
N VAL A 32 18.84 15.79 0.32
CA VAL A 32 17.42 15.40 0.43
C VAL A 32 17.10 14.28 -0.58
N GLU A 33 17.59 14.38 -1.82
CA GLU A 33 17.40 13.36 -2.85
C GLU A 33 18.07 12.04 -2.50
N THR A 34 19.34 12.07 -2.08
CA THR A 34 20.07 10.87 -1.63
C THR A 34 19.35 10.21 -0.47
N HIS A 35 18.96 10.98 0.55
CA HIS A 35 18.23 10.45 1.70
C HIS A 35 16.88 9.82 1.29
N GLN A 36 16.15 10.45 0.37
CA GLN A 36 14.90 9.90 -0.15
C GLN A 36 15.11 8.56 -0.88
N GLN A 37 16.13 8.47 -1.72
CA GLN A 37 16.46 7.22 -2.43
C GLN A 37 16.83 6.11 -1.44
N GLU A 38 17.61 6.43 -0.42
CA GLU A 38 18.02 5.46 0.60
C GLU A 38 16.85 4.98 1.46
N VAL A 39 15.94 5.88 1.87
CA VAL A 39 14.74 5.50 2.62
C VAL A 39 13.85 4.59 1.78
N ARG A 40 13.63 4.92 0.49
CA ARG A 40 12.88 4.06 -0.43
C ARG A 40 13.51 2.68 -0.57
N ALA A 41 14.83 2.62 -0.77
CA ALA A 41 15.56 1.36 -0.86
C ALA A 41 15.42 0.53 0.43
N SER A 42 15.53 1.18 1.60
CA SER A 42 15.37 0.51 2.89
C SER A 42 13.95 -0.01 3.14
N LEU A 43 12.92 0.76 2.77
CA LEU A 43 11.53 0.33 2.90
C LEU A 43 11.25 -0.89 2.02
N LEU A 44 11.71 -0.86 0.77
CA LEU A 44 11.56 -1.98 -0.15
C LEU A 44 12.34 -3.21 0.30
N SER A 45 13.57 -3.05 0.80
CA SER A 45 14.36 -4.17 1.32
C SER A 45 13.71 -4.79 2.55
N ASN A 46 13.14 -3.97 3.43
CA ASN A 46 12.42 -4.46 4.62
C ASN A 46 11.17 -5.25 4.21
N ALA A 47 10.38 -4.73 3.27
CA ALA A 47 9.21 -5.42 2.75
C ALA A 47 9.58 -6.75 2.07
N GLN A 48 10.67 -6.78 1.28
CA GLN A 48 11.18 -8.03 0.72
C GLN A 48 11.60 -9.00 1.82
N GLN A 49 12.30 -8.53 2.85
CA GLN A 49 12.69 -9.37 3.97
C GLN A 49 11.47 -9.97 4.68
N GLU A 50 10.40 -9.20 4.87
CA GLU A 50 9.14 -9.68 5.47
C GLU A 50 8.47 -10.76 4.61
N LEU A 51 8.51 -10.63 3.28
CA LEU A 51 8.01 -11.66 2.35
C LEU A 51 8.80 -12.97 2.44
N PHE A 52 10.11 -12.90 2.69
CA PHE A 52 10.99 -14.06 2.77
C PHE A 52 11.13 -14.64 4.18
N THR A 53 10.60 -13.98 5.22
CA THR A 53 10.56 -14.55 6.58
C THR A 53 9.33 -15.45 6.76
N PRO A 54 9.49 -16.78 6.82
CA PRO A 54 8.38 -17.68 7.09
C PRO A 54 8.08 -17.64 8.59
N GLY A 55 7.18 -16.77 9.06
CA GLY A 55 6.94 -16.72 10.50
C GLY A 55 5.82 -15.86 11.07
N SER A 56 5.12 -15.02 10.30
CA SER A 56 4.04 -14.21 10.88
C SER A 56 2.71 -14.47 10.18
N THR A 57 1.86 -15.20 10.89
CA THR A 57 0.41 -15.32 10.75
C THR A 57 -0.13 -15.93 9.47
N ASP A 58 0.18 -17.21 9.25
CA ASP A 58 -0.75 -18.10 8.56
C ASP A 58 -1.43 -18.98 9.63
N ALA A 59 -2.29 -18.34 10.42
CA ALA A 59 -3.05 -18.98 11.48
C ALA A 59 -4.53 -18.69 11.30
N THR A 60 -5.13 -19.16 10.21
CA THR A 60 -6.56 -19.49 10.17
C THR A 60 -6.81 -20.52 9.07
N SER A 61 -6.54 -21.79 9.39
CA SER A 61 -7.25 -22.89 8.71
C SER A 61 -8.70 -22.86 9.21
N PRO A 62 -9.73 -22.61 8.38
CA PRO A 62 -11.10 -22.87 8.79
C PRO A 62 -11.35 -24.36 8.60
N THR A 63 -10.90 -25.18 9.56
CA THR A 63 -11.47 -26.50 9.74
C THR A 63 -12.77 -26.32 10.49
N SER A 64 -13.86 -26.05 9.76
CA SER A 64 -15.21 -26.18 10.29
C SER A 64 -15.73 -27.58 9.99
N PRO A 65 -16.40 -28.24 10.96
CA PRO A 65 -16.93 -29.58 10.79
C PRO A 65 -18.06 -29.55 9.76
N VAL A 66 -18.04 -30.53 8.86
CA VAL A 66 -19.13 -30.82 7.94
C VAL A 66 -20.29 -31.39 8.77
N GLU A 67 -21.31 -30.57 9.00
CA GLU A 67 -22.64 -31.07 9.37
C GLU A 67 -23.60 -30.84 8.21
N ASN A 68 -24.35 -31.91 7.93
CA ASN A 68 -25.16 -32.13 6.75
C ASN A 68 -26.41 -31.22 6.70
N GLU A 69 -26.58 -30.46 5.62
CA GLU A 69 -27.91 -30.20 5.06
C GLU A 69 -27.85 -30.40 3.54
N SER A 70 -28.49 -31.48 3.10
CA SER A 70 -28.53 -31.94 1.72
C SER A 70 -29.58 -31.19 0.90
N THR A 71 -29.27 -29.96 0.53
CA THR A 71 -29.65 -29.43 -0.79
C THR A 71 -28.37 -29.06 -1.49
N SER A 72 -27.99 -29.86 -2.49
CA SER A 72 -26.71 -29.67 -3.17
C SER A 72 -26.67 -28.25 -3.75
N LYS A 73 -25.57 -27.51 -3.59
CA LYS A 73 -25.42 -26.14 -4.14
C LYS A 73 -25.74 -26.07 -5.64
N HIS A 74 -25.56 -27.20 -6.31
CA HIS A 74 -25.92 -27.45 -7.70
C HIS A 74 -27.45 -27.35 -7.96
N GLU A 75 -28.27 -27.79 -7.03
CA GLU A 75 -29.74 -27.74 -7.10
C GLU A 75 -30.28 -26.32 -6.96
N LEU A 76 -29.69 -25.52 -6.06
CA LEU A 76 -29.98 -24.09 -5.95
C LEU A 76 -29.55 -23.31 -7.19
N PHE A 77 -28.38 -23.64 -7.75
CA PHE A 77 -27.93 -23.06 -9.02
C PHE A 77 -28.91 -23.40 -10.16
N ASN A 78 -29.35 -24.65 -10.27
CA ASN A 78 -30.31 -25.05 -11.29
C ASN A 78 -31.70 -24.41 -11.07
N GLN A 79 -32.15 -24.21 -9.84
CA GLN A 79 -33.38 -23.45 -9.57
C GLN A 79 -33.27 -21.99 -10.03
N ASN A 80 -32.12 -21.36 -9.86
CA ASN A 80 -31.92 -19.97 -10.26
C ASN A 80 -31.80 -19.82 -11.79
N VAL A 81 -31.11 -20.76 -12.45
CA VAL A 81 -31.00 -20.79 -13.92
C VAL A 81 -32.34 -21.16 -14.57
N ASN A 82 -33.12 -22.04 -13.94
CA ASN A 82 -34.43 -22.46 -14.44
C ASN A 82 -35.58 -21.57 -13.94
N ALA A 83 -35.30 -20.52 -13.16
CA ALA A 83 -36.31 -19.54 -12.79
C ALA A 83 -36.75 -18.82 -14.07
N LEU A 84 -37.93 -19.20 -14.58
CA LEU A 84 -38.54 -18.57 -15.75
C LEU A 84 -38.64 -17.06 -15.50
N HIS A 85 -37.88 -16.29 -16.28
CA HIS A 85 -38.05 -14.85 -16.37
C HIS A 85 -39.42 -14.59 -17.03
N GLY A 86 -40.48 -14.55 -16.22
CA GLY A 86 -41.80 -14.10 -16.65
C GLY A 86 -41.75 -12.63 -17.08
N GLU A 87 -42.60 -12.25 -18.03
CA GLU A 87 -42.79 -10.84 -18.41
C GLU A 87 -43.05 -9.99 -17.16
N GLY A 88 -42.12 -9.09 -16.85
CA GLY A 88 -42.11 -8.27 -15.62
C GLY A 88 -41.03 -8.63 -14.59
N ALA A 89 -40.22 -9.66 -14.85
CA ALA A 89 -39.04 -9.95 -14.03
C ALA A 89 -38.05 -8.77 -14.13
N PRO A 90 -37.68 -8.13 -13.00
CA PRO A 90 -36.76 -7.01 -13.00
C PRO A 90 -35.42 -7.46 -13.59
N ASP A 91 -34.86 -6.70 -14.54
CA ASP A 91 -33.53 -6.95 -15.09
C ASP A 91 -32.52 -7.04 -13.92
N PRO A 92 -31.84 -8.19 -13.69
CA PRO A 92 -30.96 -8.37 -12.55
C PRO A 92 -29.77 -7.40 -12.55
N VAL A 93 -29.50 -6.73 -13.68
CA VAL A 93 -28.44 -5.72 -13.78
C VAL A 93 -28.96 -4.31 -13.41
N LEU A 94 -30.28 -4.07 -13.46
CA LEU A 94 -30.88 -2.73 -13.34
C LEU A 94 -31.87 -2.57 -12.17
N SER A 95 -32.05 -3.60 -11.34
CA SER A 95 -33.17 -3.59 -10.40
C SER A 95 -32.75 -3.28 -8.98
N HIS A 96 -33.28 -2.16 -8.47
CA HIS A 96 -33.51 -1.89 -7.04
C HIS A 96 -34.52 -2.89 -6.41
N GLY A 97 -34.46 -4.17 -6.80
CA GLY A 97 -35.14 -5.27 -6.16
C GLY A 97 -34.18 -5.89 -5.16
N THR A 98 -34.68 -6.16 -3.95
CA THR A 98 -33.95 -6.80 -2.86
C THR A 98 -33.10 -7.95 -3.41
N ILE A 99 -31.79 -7.71 -3.53
CA ILE A 99 -30.82 -8.76 -3.80
C ILE A 99 -31.13 -9.81 -2.75
N VAL A 100 -31.59 -11.00 -3.16
CA VAL A 100 -31.63 -12.15 -2.26
C VAL A 100 -30.23 -12.19 -1.72
N SER A 101 -30.08 -11.81 -0.45
CA SER A 101 -28.80 -11.78 0.23
C SER A 101 -28.37 -13.22 0.23
N THR A 102 -27.65 -13.63 -0.81
CA THR A 102 -27.00 -14.92 -0.86
C THR A 102 -26.26 -14.98 0.45
N ASP A 103 -26.56 -16.00 1.25
CA ASP A 103 -25.87 -16.22 2.51
C ASP A 103 -24.41 -15.87 2.31
N SER A 104 -23.85 -15.12 3.26
CA SER A 104 -22.46 -14.62 3.29
C SER A 104 -21.37 -15.71 3.18
N SER A 105 -21.77 -16.91 2.77
CA SER A 105 -21.02 -18.09 2.39
C SER A 105 -20.16 -17.89 1.15
N VAL A 106 -20.48 -16.95 0.24
CA VAL A 106 -19.55 -16.54 -0.82
C VAL A 106 -18.57 -15.51 -0.27
N LYS A 107 -17.58 -15.99 0.47
CA LYS A 107 -16.45 -15.15 0.91
C LYS A 107 -15.56 -14.91 -0.30
N GLN A 108 -15.34 -13.64 -0.67
CA GLN A 108 -14.24 -13.29 -1.56
C GLN A 108 -12.94 -13.87 -1.00
N ALA A 109 -12.12 -14.45 -1.87
CA ALA A 109 -10.82 -14.97 -1.48
C ALA A 109 -10.02 -13.85 -0.80
N VAL A 110 -9.53 -14.12 0.42
CA VAL A 110 -8.72 -13.16 1.18
C VAL A 110 -7.48 -12.84 0.36
N VAL A 111 -7.15 -11.55 0.25
CA VAL A 111 -5.94 -11.09 -0.45
C VAL A 111 -4.71 -11.77 0.17
N PRO A 112 -3.86 -12.46 -0.62
CA PRO A 112 -2.65 -13.09 -0.12
C PRO A 112 -1.80 -12.12 0.71
N SER A 113 -1.25 -12.60 1.83
CA SER A 113 -0.42 -11.81 2.75
C SER A 113 0.71 -11.07 2.02
N ALA A 114 1.34 -11.72 1.04
CA ALA A 114 2.38 -11.10 0.22
C ALA A 114 1.92 -9.84 -0.52
N ILE A 115 0.68 -9.82 -1.01
CA ILE A 115 0.11 -8.65 -1.68
C ILE A 115 -0.20 -7.54 -0.66
N GLN A 116 -0.61 -7.90 0.55
CA GLN A 116 -0.84 -6.94 1.64
C GLN A 116 0.47 -6.26 2.06
N THR A 117 1.53 -7.02 2.28
CA THR A 117 2.87 -6.49 2.61
C THR A 117 3.40 -5.57 1.51
N ALA A 118 3.26 -5.97 0.24
CA ALA A 118 3.66 -5.14 -0.88
C ALA A 118 2.85 -3.82 -0.94
N LEU A 119 1.54 -3.90 -0.72
CA LEU A 119 0.66 -2.73 -0.69
C LEU A 119 1.04 -1.77 0.45
N GLU A 120 1.29 -2.30 1.64
CA GLU A 120 1.72 -1.51 2.79
C GLU A 120 3.05 -0.79 2.50
N ALA A 121 4.03 -1.50 1.93
CA ALA A 121 5.32 -0.92 1.57
C ALA A 121 5.18 0.25 0.57
N VAL A 122 4.32 0.10 -0.45
CA VAL A 122 4.03 1.18 -1.41
C VAL A 122 3.38 2.37 -0.70
N GLN A 123 2.41 2.13 0.20
CA GLN A 123 1.78 3.20 0.96
C GLN A 123 2.76 3.94 1.87
N GLN A 124 3.69 3.22 2.51
CA GLN A 124 4.73 3.82 3.34
C GLN A 124 5.69 4.70 2.51
N VAL A 125 6.08 4.24 1.31
CA VAL A 125 6.89 5.04 0.38
C VAL A 125 6.14 6.30 -0.06
N ASP A 126 4.87 6.18 -0.44
CA ASP A 126 4.05 7.32 -0.85
C ASP A 126 3.85 8.33 0.27
N ALA A 127 3.65 7.86 1.50
CA ALA A 127 3.55 8.71 2.68
C ALA A 127 4.85 9.49 2.89
N TYR A 128 6.00 8.82 2.85
CA TYR A 128 7.31 9.46 2.97
C TYR A 128 7.55 10.49 1.86
N ASP A 129 7.25 10.15 0.61
CA ASP A 129 7.44 11.01 -0.54
C ASP A 129 6.65 12.31 -0.48
N LYS A 130 5.42 12.26 0.08
CA LYS A 130 4.63 13.48 0.33
C LYS A 130 5.35 14.44 1.27
N HIS A 131 6.05 13.94 2.29
CA HIS A 131 6.81 14.76 3.22
C HIS A 131 8.11 15.28 2.58
N ALA A 132 8.86 14.41 1.90
CA ALA A 132 10.11 14.77 1.23
C ALA A 132 9.88 15.83 0.13
N ARG A 133 8.77 15.74 -0.61
CA ARG A 133 8.40 16.70 -1.66
C ARG A 133 8.30 18.13 -1.12
N ARG A 134 7.69 18.34 0.05
CA ARG A 134 7.55 19.68 0.64
C ARG A 134 8.91 20.34 0.89
N VAL A 135 9.85 19.57 1.44
CA VAL A 135 11.20 20.04 1.76
C VAL A 135 11.96 20.34 0.47
N ARG A 136 11.92 19.43 -0.50
CA ARG A 136 12.56 19.63 -1.81
C ARG A 136 12.03 20.88 -2.51
N ASP A 137 10.71 21.02 -2.62
CA ASP A 137 10.09 22.15 -3.32
C ASP A 137 10.43 23.50 -2.63
N PHE A 138 10.58 23.52 -1.31
CA PHE A 138 11.04 24.70 -0.57
C PHE A 138 12.45 25.12 -0.99
N TYR A 139 13.40 24.18 -1.00
CA TYR A 139 14.79 24.49 -1.37
C TYR A 139 14.95 24.75 -2.87
N SER A 140 14.17 24.09 -3.73
CA SER A 140 14.12 24.40 -5.16
C SER A 140 13.67 25.83 -5.42
N LYS A 141 12.58 26.28 -4.78
CA LYS A 141 12.13 27.69 -4.87
C LYS A 141 13.14 28.67 -4.29
N ALA A 142 13.82 28.30 -3.21
CA ALA A 142 14.89 29.14 -2.64
C ALA A 142 16.07 29.29 -3.61
N LEU A 143 16.42 28.23 -4.34
CA LEU A 143 17.47 28.23 -5.37
C LEU A 143 17.07 29.09 -6.58
N GLU A 144 15.82 28.99 -7.03
CA GLU A 144 15.29 29.83 -8.11
C GLU A 144 15.34 31.32 -7.75
N ARG A 145 14.96 31.68 -6.52
CA ARG A 145 15.04 33.07 -6.03
C ARG A 145 16.48 33.58 -5.98
N GLU A 146 17.44 32.73 -5.58
CA GLU A 146 18.85 33.11 -5.57
C GLU A 146 19.38 33.37 -6.98
N ARG A 147 18.97 32.55 -7.96
CA ARG A 147 19.37 32.71 -9.35
C ARG A 147 18.73 33.90 -10.04
N GLY A 148 17.49 34.24 -9.70
CA GLY A 148 16.79 35.41 -10.24
C GLY A 148 17.11 36.73 -9.54
N ALA A 149 17.77 36.69 -8.38
CA ALA A 149 18.24 37.89 -7.66
C ALA A 149 19.62 38.37 -8.13
N ARG A 150 20.32 37.57 -8.94
CA ARG A 150 21.53 37.96 -9.68
C ARG A 150 21.15 38.52 -11.04
#